data_AF-A0A7J2H7R3-F1
#
_entry.id   AF-A0A7J2H7R3-F1
#
_cell.length_a   1.000
_cell.length_b   1.000
_cell.length_c   1.000
_cell.angle_alpha   90.00
_cell.angle_beta   90.00
_cell.angle_gamma   90.00
#
_symmetry.space_group_name_H-M   'P 1'
#
loop_
_entity.id
_entity.type
_entity.pdbx_description
1 polymer ?
#
loop_
_entity_poly.entity_id
_entity_poly.type
_entity_poly.pdbx_seq_one_letter_code
_entity_poly.pdbx_strand_id
1 'polypeptide(L)'
;MEELSLEALERRRDELVRELERLREEEERIRKIYEKAKKLEDEVYEAMRNARDECELANLEIRYLRISGKRKLVEEKLRRVEMKVRGTQRELEEVERRISYLKPRPVRWVEEKP
;
A
#
# COMPACT_ATOMS: atom_id res chain seq x y z
N MET A 1 7.04 31.42 -8.73
CA MET A 1 6.39 30.31 -9.45
C MET A 1 7.51 29.61 -10.18
N GLU A 2 8.04 28.51 -9.64
CA GLU A 2 9.07 27.76 -10.36
C GLU A 2 8.45 27.24 -11.66
N GLU A 3 9.01 27.69 -12.79
CA GLU A 3 8.70 27.13 -14.10
C GLU A 3 9.18 25.68 -14.10
N LEU A 4 8.27 24.77 -13.75
CA LEU A 4 8.48 23.33 -13.92
C LEU A 4 8.52 23.06 -15.41
N SER A 5 9.73 23.08 -15.97
CA SER A 5 9.97 22.65 -17.34
C SER A 5 9.36 21.26 -17.56
N LEU A 6 8.89 21.00 -18.78
CA LEU A 6 8.34 19.69 -19.16
C LEU A 6 9.30 18.55 -18.76
N GLU A 7 10.61 18.78 -18.91
CA GLU A 7 11.66 17.83 -18.52
C GLU A 7 11.69 17.59 -17.00
N ALA A 8 11.50 18.63 -16.18
CA ALA A 8 11.43 18.49 -14.72
C ALA A 8 10.19 17.68 -14.29
N LEU A 9 9.05 17.88 -14.94
CA LEU A 9 7.84 17.09 -14.68
C LEU A 9 8.01 15.63 -15.11
N GLU A 10 8.65 15.37 -16.24
CA GLU A 10 8.94 14.01 -16.70
C GLU A 10 9.89 13.28 -15.75
N ARG A 11 10.95 13.94 -15.26
CA ARG A 11 11.83 13.37 -14.22
C ARG A 11 11.05 13.08 -12.94
N ARG A 12 10.21 14.02 -12.48
CA ARG A 12 9.39 13.83 -11.28
C ARG A 12 8.43 12.66 -11.42
N ARG A 13 7.78 12.50 -12.58
CA ARG A 13 6.94 11.34 -12.88
C ARG A 13 7.73 10.04 -12.72
N ASP A 14 8.91 9.95 -13.33
CA ASP A 14 9.73 8.73 -13.28
C ASP A 14 10.21 8.40 -11.86
N GLU A 15 10.51 9.42 -11.06
CA GLU A 15 10.81 9.25 -9.62
C GLU A 15 9.60 8.68 -8.86
N LEU A 16 8.42 9.26 -9.04
CA LEU A 16 7.19 8.83 -8.38
C LEU A 16 6.78 7.40 -8.78
N VAL A 17 6.99 7.02 -10.05
CA VAL A 17 6.78 5.64 -10.51
C VAL A 17 7.71 4.67 -9.78
N ARG A 18 9.01 4.96 -9.71
CA ARG A 18 9.98 4.11 -8.99
C ARG A 18 9.67 4.03 -7.49
N GLU A 19 9.23 5.13 -6.90
CA GLU A 19 8.82 5.16 -5.50
C GLU A 19 7.57 4.29 -5.28
N LEU A 20 6.56 4.39 -6.15
CA LEU A 20 5.35 3.55 -6.11
C LEU A 20 5.67 2.06 -6.22
N GLU A 21 6.57 1.67 -7.12
CA GLU A 21 7.02 0.27 -7.24
C GLU A 21 7.62 -0.23 -5.94
N ARG A 22 8.55 0.54 -5.35
CA ARG A 22 9.17 0.20 -4.05
C ARG A 22 8.14 0.10 -2.92
N LEU A 23 7.21 1.04 -2.85
CA LEU A 23 6.16 1.06 -1.82
C LEU A 23 5.21 -0.13 -1.97
N ARG A 24 4.85 -0.52 -3.21
CA ARG A 24 4.02 -1.71 -3.48
C ARG A 24 4.74 -3.00 -3.10
N GLU A 25 6.03 -3.11 -3.37
CA GLU A 25 6.82 -4.26 -2.92
C GLU A 25 6.93 -4.32 -1.39
N GLU A 26 7.05 -3.18 -0.71
CA GLU A 26 7.02 -3.11 0.75
C GLU A 26 5.64 -3.50 1.30
N GLU A 27 4.56 -2.96 0.73
CA GLU A 27 3.18 -3.28 1.07
C GLU A 27 2.92 -4.79 1.00
N GLU A 28 3.28 -5.42 -0.12
CA GLU A 28 3.10 -6.86 -0.34
C GLU A 28 3.89 -7.70 0.68
N ARG A 29 5.13 -7.30 0.99
CA ARG A 29 5.94 -7.97 2.02
C ARG A 29 5.28 -7.87 3.39
N ILE A 30 4.80 -6.70 3.78
CA ILE A 30 4.14 -6.49 5.07
C ILE A 30 2.81 -7.24 5.13
N ARG A 31 2.05 -7.24 4.03
CA ARG A 31 0.77 -7.95 3.91
C ARG A 31 0.93 -9.45 4.13
N LYS A 32 1.95 -10.09 3.55
CA LYS A 32 2.26 -11.50 3.80
C LYS A 32 2.57 -11.79 5.27
N ILE A 33 3.26 -10.87 5.95
CA ILE A 33 3.56 -11.01 7.39
C ILE A 33 2.27 -10.85 8.21
N TYR A 34 1.41 -9.90 7.84
CA TYR A 34 0.11 -9.67 8.48
C TYR A 34 -0.78 -10.92 8.37
N GLU A 35 -0.90 -11.49 7.17
CA GLU A 35 -1.71 -12.69 6.92
C GLU A 35 -1.21 -13.90 7.73
N LYS A 36 0.12 -14.09 7.80
CA LYS A 36 0.71 -15.14 8.66
C LYS A 36 0.40 -14.90 10.13
N ALA A 37 0.53 -13.66 10.61
CA ALA A 37 0.24 -13.33 12.00
C ALA A 37 -1.24 -13.52 12.34
N LYS A 38 -2.14 -13.17 11.41
CA LYS A 38 -3.58 -13.37 11.55
C LYS A 38 -3.93 -14.86 11.61
N LYS A 39 -3.39 -15.66 10.70
CA LYS A 39 -3.60 -17.11 10.72
C LYS A 39 -3.16 -17.74 12.04
N LEU A 40 -2.00 -17.34 12.57
CA LEU A 40 -1.52 -17.82 13.87
C LEU A 40 -2.41 -17.35 15.04
N GLU A 41 -2.97 -16.14 14.96
CA GLU A 41 -3.93 -15.63 15.96
C GLU A 41 -5.21 -16.47 15.94
N ASP A 42 -5.75 -16.75 14.75
CA ASP A 42 -6.95 -17.56 14.55
C ASP A 42 -6.75 -19.00 15.05
N GLU A 43 -5.60 -19.62 14.75
CA GLU A 43 -5.25 -20.96 15.24
C GLU A 43 -5.20 -21.03 16.78
N VAL A 44 -4.63 -20.01 17.44
CA VAL A 44 -4.59 -19.96 18.90
C VAL A 44 -5.98 -19.71 19.48
N TYR A 45 -6.78 -18.86 18.83
CA TYR A 45 -8.16 -18.62 19.25
C TYR A 45 -9.02 -19.89 19.19
N GLU A 46 -8.91 -20.67 18.11
CA GLU A 46 -9.60 -21.96 18.02
C GLU A 46 -9.07 -22.97 19.05
N ALA A 47 -7.77 -22.98 19.34
CA ALA A 47 -7.23 -23.81 20.41
C ALA A 47 -7.82 -23.43 21.79
N MET A 48 -7.93 -22.12 22.09
CA MET A 48 -8.56 -21.64 23.33
C MET A 48 -10.01 -22.11 23.45
N ARG A 49 -10.76 -22.08 22.35
CA ARG A 49 -12.17 -22.52 22.30
C ARG A 49 -12.34 -24.00 22.65
N ASN A 50 -11.35 -24.81 22.32
CA ASN A 50 -11.37 -26.26 22.53
C ASN A 50 -10.65 -26.70 23.81
N ALA A 51 -9.97 -25.78 24.51
CA ALA A 51 -9.27 -26.06 25.76
C ALA A 51 -10.28 -26.51 26.83
N ARG A 52 -9.94 -27.59 27.54
CA ARG A 52 -10.76 -28.14 28.63
C ARG A 52 -10.17 -27.87 30.01
N ASP A 53 -8.89 -27.53 30.04
CA ASP A 53 -8.11 -27.30 31.24
C ASP A 53 -7.81 -25.80 31.41
N GLU A 54 -7.91 -25.31 32.64
CA GLU A 54 -7.72 -23.89 32.96
C GLU A 54 -6.25 -23.45 32.80
N CYS A 55 -5.29 -24.32 33.11
CA CYS A 55 -3.86 -24.01 32.92
C CYS A 55 -3.50 -23.98 31.43
N GLU A 56 -4.09 -24.88 30.63
CA GLU A 56 -3.97 -24.86 29.17
C GLU A 56 -4.54 -23.56 28.59
N LEU A 57 -5.75 -23.17 29.02
CA LEU A 57 -6.39 -21.93 28.58
C LEU A 57 -5.54 -20.69 28.92
N ALA A 58 -5.05 -20.57 30.14
CA ALA A 58 -4.22 -19.45 30.57
C ALA A 58 -2.93 -19.32 29.72
N ASN A 59 -2.29 -20.44 29.37
CA ASN A 59 -1.12 -20.45 28.49
C ASN A 59 -1.47 -19.99 27.07
N LEU A 60 -2.60 -20.42 26.54
CA LEU A 60 -3.07 -20.02 25.22
C LEU A 60 -3.47 -18.54 25.17
N GLU A 61 -4.08 -18.00 26.23
CA GLU A 61 -4.41 -16.58 26.37
C GLU A 61 -3.15 -15.69 26.30
N ILE A 62 -2.10 -16.05 27.04
CA ILE A 62 -0.82 -15.34 27.00
C ILE A 62 -0.24 -15.36 25.58
N ARG A 63 -0.29 -16.52 24.92
CA ARG A 63 0.19 -16.68 23.54
C ARG A 63 -0.63 -15.83 22.57
N TYR A 64 -1.95 -15.83 22.70
CA TYR A 64 -2.87 -15.03 21.90
C TYR A 64 -2.56 -13.55 22.03
N LEU A 65 -2.45 -13.02 23.26
CA LEU A 65 -2.13 -11.61 23.52
C LEU A 65 -0.81 -11.19 22.84
N ARG A 66 0.22 -12.05 22.91
CA ARG A 66 1.51 -11.79 22.26
C ARG A 66 1.41 -11.74 20.74
N ILE A 67 0.67 -12.67 20.13
CA ILE A 67 0.47 -12.71 18.68
C ILE A 67 -0.39 -11.53 18.24
N SER A 68 -1.48 -11.25 18.94
CA SER A 68 -2.37 -10.13 18.65
C SER A 68 -1.65 -8.79 18.70
N GLY A 69 -0.80 -8.58 19.72
CA GLY A 69 0.04 -7.38 19.81
C GLY A 69 0.97 -7.23 18.59
N LYS A 70 1.64 -8.31 18.18
CA LYS A 70 2.49 -8.29 16.98
C LYS A 70 1.68 -8.04 15.71
N ARG A 71 0.52 -8.68 15.55
CA ARG A 71 -0.37 -8.50 14.40
C ARG A 71 -0.81 -7.04 14.27
N LYS A 72 -1.23 -6.40 15.37
CA LYS A 72 -1.63 -4.99 15.39
C LYS A 72 -0.49 -4.05 14.98
N LEU A 73 0.74 -4.31 15.43
CA LEU A 73 1.92 -3.55 15.00
C LEU A 73 2.19 -3.68 13.50
N VAL A 74 2.03 -4.88 12.94
CA VAL A 74 2.17 -5.11 11.50
C VAL A 74 1.03 -4.44 10.72
N GLU A 75 -0.20 -4.49 11.24
CA GLU A 75 -1.38 -3.83 10.66
C GLU A 75 -1.20 -2.30 10.58
N GLU A 76 -0.66 -1.67 11.63
CA GLU A 76 -0.34 -0.24 11.57
C GLU A 76 0.76 0.09 10.57
N LYS A 77 1.77 -0.77 10.42
CA LYS A 77 2.80 -0.59 9.39
C LYS A 77 2.19 -0.70 8.00
N LEU A 78 1.32 -1.68 7.77
CA LEU A 78 0.61 -1.86 6.51
C LEU A 78 -0.21 -0.61 6.18
N ARG A 79 -1.05 -0.15 7.11
CA ARG A 79 -1.85 1.08 6.92
C ARG A 79 -1.00 2.30 6.58
N ARG A 80 0.16 2.47 7.23
CA ARG A 80 1.09 3.56 6.93
C ARG A 80 1.64 3.48 5.51
N VAL A 81 2.00 2.30 5.03
CA VAL A 81 2.49 2.10 3.66
C VAL A 81 1.37 2.31 2.65
N GLU A 82 0.17 1.78 2.89
CA GLU A 82 -1.02 2.02 2.04
C GLU A 82 -1.36 3.51 1.91
N MET A 83 -1.23 4.28 3.00
CA MET A 83 -1.40 5.74 2.94
C MET A 83 -0.34 6.41 2.06
N LYS A 84 0.93 5.98 2.15
CA LYS A 84 2.00 6.49 1.28
C LYS A 84 1.73 6.15 -0.18
N VAL A 85 1.40 4.90 -0.50
CA VAL A 85 1.05 4.46 -1.87
C VAL A 85 -0.04 5.35 -2.45
N ARG A 86 -1.13 5.58 -1.71
CA ARG A 86 -2.22 6.47 -2.17
C ARG A 86 -1.76 7.92 -2.34
N GLY A 87 -0.89 8.42 -1.47
CA GLY A 87 -0.32 9.77 -1.58
C GLY A 87 0.53 9.91 -2.86
N THR A 88 1.50 9.03 -3.05
CA THR A 88 2.40 9.02 -4.21
C THR A 88 1.62 8.81 -5.51
N GLN A 89 0.58 7.98 -5.50
CA GLN A 89 -0.28 7.78 -6.67
C GLN A 89 -1.05 9.04 -7.05
N ARG A 90 -1.59 9.78 -6.08
CA ARG A 90 -2.27 11.06 -6.35
C ARG A 90 -1.31 12.11 -6.91
N GLU A 91 -0.09 12.17 -6.36
CA GLU A 91 0.93 13.08 -6.85
C GLU A 91 1.33 12.75 -8.30
N LEU A 92 1.50 11.45 -8.61
CA LEU A 92 1.78 11.00 -9.96
C LEU A 92 0.67 11.42 -10.93
N GLU A 93 -0.60 11.19 -10.57
CA GLU A 93 -1.75 11.60 -11.39
C GLU A 93 -1.82 13.13 -11.60
N GLU A 94 -1.38 13.93 -10.63
CA GLU A 94 -1.30 15.37 -10.76
C GLU A 94 -0.17 15.79 -11.73
N VAL A 95 1.01 15.17 -11.60
CA VAL A 95 2.14 15.42 -12.51
C VAL A 95 1.79 15.02 -13.94
N GLU A 96 1.16 13.85 -14.14
CA GLU A 96 0.71 13.40 -15.46
C GLU A 96 -0.32 14.36 -16.09
N ARG A 97 -1.26 14.87 -15.30
CA ARG A 97 -2.21 15.90 -15.75
C ARG A 97 -1.48 17.17 -16.19
N ARG A 98 -0.51 17.66 -15.40
CA ARG A 98 0.31 18.83 -15.76
C ARG A 98 1.08 18.61 -17.06
N ILE A 99 1.71 17.44 -17.23
CA ILE A 99 2.40 17.07 -18.48
C ILE A 99 1.41 17.07 -19.66
N SER A 100 0.21 16.52 -19.49
CA SER A 100 -0.81 16.48 -20.54
C SER A 100 -1.28 17.87 -20.99
N TYR A 101 -1.28 18.88 -20.12
CA TYR A 101 -1.58 20.26 -20.52
C TYR A 101 -0.45 20.89 -21.33
N LEU A 102 0.81 20.53 -21.03
CA LEU A 102 1.98 21.03 -21.74
C LEU A 102 2.23 20.31 -23.08
N LYS A 103 1.83 19.04 -23.20
CA LYS A 103 1.83 18.27 -24.45
C LYS A 103 0.39 18.06 -24.94
N PRO A 104 -0.23 19.06 -25.59
CA PRO A 104 -1.57 18.88 -26.14
C PRO A 104 -1.56 17.71 -27.13
N ARG A 105 -2.58 16.87 -27.06
CA ARG A 105 -2.76 15.75 -28.00
C ARG A 105 -2.78 16.30 -29.44
N PRO A 106 -2.16 15.63 -30.42
CA PRO A 106 -2.22 16.08 -31.81
C PRO A 106 -3.69 16.14 -32.25
N VAL A 107 -4.12 17.32 -32.68
CA VAL A 107 -5.46 17.54 -33.22
C VAL A 107 -5.58 16.75 -34.52
N ARG A 108 -6.46 15.76 -34.53
CA ARG A 108 -6.79 15.01 -35.75
C ARG A 108 -7.81 15.83 -36.52
N TRP A 109 -7.35 16.63 -37.47
CA TRP A 109 -8.23 17.33 -38.41
C TRP A 109 -9.00 16.27 -39.20
N VAL A 110 -10.33 16.28 -39.08
CA VAL A 110 -11.21 15.48 -39.92
C VAL A 110 -11.50 16.33 -41.14
N GLU A 111 -10.85 16.03 -42.26
CA GLU A 111 -11.21 16.61 -43.55
C GLU A 111 -12.56 16.01 -43.97
N GLU A 112 -13.63 16.81 -43.95
CA GLU A 112 -14.86 16.47 -44.67
C GLU A 112 -14.53 16.47 -46.17
N LYS A 113 -14.60 15.29 -46.80
CA LYS A 113 -14.44 15.18 -48.25
C LYS A 113 -15.63 15.83 -48.96
N PRO A 114 -15.39 16.54 -50.08
CA PRO A 114 -16.42 17.25 -50.85
C PRO A 114 -17.41 16.31 -51.54
#